data_AF-A0A212QS48-F1
#
_entry.id   AF-A0A212QS48-F1
#
_cell.length_a   1.000
_cell.length_b   1.000
_cell.length_c   1.000
_cell.angle_alpha   90.00
_cell.angle_beta   90.00
_cell.angle_gamma   90.00
#
_symmetry.space_group_name_H-M   'P 1'
#
loop_
_entity.id
_entity.type
_entity.pdbx_description
1 polymer ?
#
loop_
_entity_poly.entity_id
_entity_poly.type
_entity_poly.pdbx_seq_one_letter_code
_entity_poly.pdbx_strand_id
1 'polypeptide(L)'
;MSEPEALTRLREVKRRREAELLRKANVVAVGIGYRQRGGRPTGELCLVVSVRRKVPLEELAPEDRIPPEIDGVPVDVQEVGALRAF
;
A
#
# COMPACT_ATOMS: atom_id res chain seq x y z
N MET A 1 14.34 -2.02 15.55
CA MET A 1 14.71 -1.49 14.23
C MET A 1 14.88 0.00 14.37
N SER A 2 16.04 0.51 13.97
CA SER A 2 16.20 1.95 13.80
C SER A 2 15.34 2.42 12.61
N GLU A 3 14.86 3.66 12.63
CA GLU A 3 14.07 4.25 11.53
C GLU A 3 14.75 4.11 10.13
N PRO A 4 16.10 4.22 10.01
CA PRO A 4 16.81 3.96 8.75
C PRO A 4 16.71 2.51 8.23
N GLU A 5 16.70 1.51 9.13
CA GLU A 5 16.60 0.09 8.76
C GLU A 5 15.20 -0.25 8.21
N ALA A 6 14.16 0.26 8.87
CA ALA A 6 12.77 0.06 8.45
C ALA A 6 12.52 0.62 7.05
N LEU A 7 13.01 1.84 6.79
CA LEU A 7 12.89 2.49 5.48
C LEU A 7 13.65 1.74 4.40
N THR A 8 14.84 1.23 4.69
CA THR A 8 15.62 0.41 3.77
C THR A 8 14.87 -0.86 3.39
N ARG A 9 14.34 -1.59 4.39
CA ARG A 9 13.54 -2.80 4.15
C ARG A 9 12.30 -2.51 3.31
N LEU A 10 11.57 -1.44 3.60
CA LEU A 10 10.40 -1.02 2.83
C LEU A 10 10.75 -0.68 1.38
N ARG A 11 11.88 0.00 1.13
CA ARG A 11 12.36 0.30 -0.23
C ARG A 11 12.65 -0.95 -1.03
N GLU A 12 13.28 -1.94 -0.41
CA GLU A 12 13.56 -3.21 -1.08
C GLU A 12 12.28 -3.98 -1.41
N VAL A 13 11.36 -4.10 -0.43
CA VAL A 13 10.08 -4.80 -0.66
C VAL A 13 9.26 -4.09 -1.74
N LYS A 14 9.17 -2.75 -1.67
CA LYS A 14 8.53 -1.95 -2.72
C LYS A 14 9.12 -2.29 -4.08
N ARG A 15 10.44 -2.21 -4.25
CA ARG A 15 11.09 -2.49 -5.53
C ARG A 15 10.81 -3.90 -6.06
N ARG A 16 10.73 -4.90 -5.18
CA ARG A 16 10.44 -6.29 -5.56
C ARG A 16 8.98 -6.52 -5.96
N ARG A 17 8.03 -5.83 -5.32
CA ARG A 17 6.59 -6.13 -5.40
C ARG A 17 5.77 -5.10 -6.16
N GLU A 18 6.33 -3.93 -6.44
CA GLU A 18 5.63 -2.81 -7.10
C GLU A 18 5.00 -3.20 -8.44
N ALA A 19 5.75 -3.87 -9.32
CA ALA A 19 5.23 -4.28 -10.63
C ALA A 19 4.08 -5.29 -10.53
N GLU A 20 4.11 -6.17 -9.53
CA GLU A 20 3.04 -7.15 -9.26
C GLU A 20 1.79 -6.46 -8.71
N LEU A 21 1.96 -5.56 -7.74
CA LEU A 21 0.88 -4.80 -7.13
C LEU A 21 0.18 -3.87 -8.12
N LEU A 22 0.94 -3.20 -8.99
CA LEU A 22 0.41 -2.31 -10.03
C LEU A 22 -0.42 -3.04 -11.10
N ARG A 23 -0.33 -4.37 -11.21
CA ARG A 23 -1.14 -5.15 -12.15
C ARG A 23 -2.54 -5.48 -11.64
N LYS A 24 -2.82 -5.30 -10.34
CA LYS A 24 -4.12 -5.60 -9.72
C LYS A 24 -5.18 -4.60 -10.18
N ALA A 25 -6.43 -5.05 -10.33
CA ALA A 25 -7.51 -4.35 -11.04
C ALA A 25 -7.84 -2.92 -10.53
N ASN A 26 -7.47 -2.59 -9.29
CA ASN A 26 -7.81 -1.31 -8.64
C ASN A 26 -6.61 -0.49 -8.18
N VAL A 27 -5.38 -1.01 -8.33
CA VAL A 27 -4.16 -0.35 -7.82
C VAL A 27 -3.71 0.73 -8.80
N VAL A 28 -3.41 1.92 -8.28
CA VAL A 28 -2.94 3.06 -9.09
C VAL A 28 -1.51 3.48 -8.76
N ALA A 29 -1.07 3.27 -7.52
CA ALA A 29 0.28 3.60 -7.10
C ALA A 29 0.71 2.75 -5.91
N VAL A 30 2.03 2.58 -5.76
CA VAL A 30 2.66 1.95 -4.61
C VAL A 30 3.73 2.89 -4.07
N GLY A 31 3.70 3.16 -2.78
CA GLY A 31 4.60 4.10 -2.11
C GLY A 31 5.04 3.60 -0.74
N ILE A 32 5.86 4.40 -0.07
CA ILE A 32 6.23 4.19 1.33
C ILE A 32 5.72 5.41 2.09
N GLY A 33 5.03 5.16 3.18
CA GLY A 33 4.42 6.23 3.97
C GLY A 33 3.92 5.72 5.30
N TYR A 34 3.24 6.59 6.02
CA TYR A 34 2.66 6.25 7.31
C TYR A 34 1.25 5.69 7.12
N ARG A 35 0.95 4.59 7.83
CA ARG A 35 -0.38 4.00 7.86
C ARG A 35 -1.38 5.03 8.37
N GLN A 36 -2.54 5.10 7.74
CA GLN A 36 -3.63 5.98 8.14
C GLN A 36 -4.78 5.18 8.77
N ARG A 37 -5.33 5.67 9.89
CA ARG A 37 -6.57 5.16 10.50
C ARG A 37 -7.49 6.32 10.83
N GLY A 38 -8.74 6.27 10.38
CA GLY A 38 -9.71 7.36 10.57
C GLY A 38 -9.24 8.71 9.98
N GLY A 39 -8.47 8.69 8.88
CA GLY A 39 -7.91 9.88 8.26
C GLY A 39 -6.72 10.51 8.99
N ARG A 40 -6.15 9.82 9.99
CA ARG A 40 -4.99 10.30 10.75
C ARG A 40 -3.79 9.35 10.59
N PRO A 41 -2.56 9.88 10.42
CA PRO A 41 -1.36 9.07 10.46
C PRO A 41 -1.22 8.37 11.82
N THR A 42 -0.83 7.11 11.80
CA THR A 42 -0.63 6.29 13.00
C THR A 42 0.81 6.31 13.50
N GLY A 43 1.75 6.87 12.74
CA GLY A 43 3.19 6.81 13.01
C GLY A 43 3.87 5.50 12.60
N GLU A 44 3.10 4.50 12.17
CA GLU A 44 3.63 3.23 11.67
C GLU A 44 4.02 3.37 10.20
N LEU A 45 5.31 3.20 9.89
CA LEU A 45 5.83 3.23 8.52
C LEU A 45 5.47 1.92 7.80
N CYS A 46 4.93 2.02 6.60
CA CYS A 46 4.35 0.89 5.85
C CYS A 46 4.45 1.08 4.34
N LEU A 47 4.15 0.01 3.60
CA LEU A 47 3.92 0.07 2.16
C LEU A 47 2.50 0.62 1.92
N VAL A 48 2.40 1.78 1.29
CA VAL A 48 1.12 2.39 0.97
C VAL A 48 0.72 1.95 -0.43
N VAL A 49 -0.41 1.25 -0.55
CA VAL A 49 -0.99 0.90 -1.84
C VAL A 49 -2.21 1.77 -2.08
N SER A 50 -2.09 2.65 -3.06
CA SER A 50 -3.17 3.54 -3.47
C SER A 50 -4.08 2.84 -4.45
N VAL A 51 -5.38 2.84 -4.15
CA VAL A 51 -6.43 2.25 -5.00
C VAL A 51 -7.43 3.31 -5.45
N ARG A 52 -8.10 3.08 -6.59
CA ARG A 52 -9.15 3.98 -7.10
C ARG A 52 -10.36 4.06 -6.18
N ARG A 53 -10.74 2.92 -5.61
CA ARG A 53 -11.86 2.76 -4.69
C ARG A 53 -11.61 1.55 -3.79
N LYS A 54 -12.07 1.60 -2.54
CA LYS A 54 -12.15 0.44 -1.66
C LYS A 54 -13.34 -0.43 -2.08
N VAL A 55 -13.05 -1.70 -2.33
CA VAL A 55 -14.04 -2.72 -2.68
C VAL A 55 -14.06 -3.73 -1.54
N PRO A 56 -15.24 -4.18 -1.08
CA PRO A 56 -15.34 -5.26 -0.10
C PRO A 56 -14.57 -6.51 -0.55
N LEU A 57 -13.95 -7.23 0.39
CA LEU A 57 -13.12 -8.40 0.07
C LEU A 57 -13.93 -9.51 -0.65
N GLU A 58 -15.21 -9.63 -0.35
CA GLU A 58 -16.14 -10.57 -0.98
C GLU A 58 -16.38 -10.27 -2.47
N GLU A 59 -16.29 -9.01 -2.87
CA GLU A 59 -16.43 -8.54 -4.25
C GLU A 59 -15.08 -8.51 -5.00
N LEU A 60 -13.96 -8.72 -4.30
CA LEU A 60 -12.63 -8.79 -4.90
C LEU A 60 -12.27 -10.23 -5.28
N ALA A 61 -11.81 -10.38 -6.53
CA ALA A 61 -11.15 -11.60 -6.99
C ALA A 61 -9.98 -11.94 -6.03
N PRO A 62 -9.76 -13.22 -5.68
CA PRO A 62 -8.70 -13.60 -4.74
C PRO A 62 -7.32 -13.06 -5.12
N GLU A 63 -7.02 -12.97 -6.41
CA GLU A 63 -5.78 -12.43 -6.96
C GLU A 63 -5.62 -10.91 -6.79
N ASP A 64 -6.71 -10.15 -6.68
CA ASP A 64 -6.69 -8.70 -6.47
C ASP A 64 -6.62 -8.30 -4.99
N ARG A 65 -6.81 -9.28 -4.09
CA ARG A 65 -6.73 -9.03 -2.65
C ARG A 65 -5.29 -8.72 -2.26
N ILE A 66 -5.11 -7.61 -1.56
CA ILE A 66 -3.81 -7.19 -1.05
C ILE A 66 -3.73 -7.64 0.41
N PRO A 67 -2.74 -8.46 0.79
CA PRO A 67 -2.59 -8.87 2.17
C PRO A 67 -2.17 -7.68 3.05
N PRO A 68 -2.47 -7.71 4.36
CA PRO A 68 -2.10 -6.64 5.30
C PRO A 68 -0.58 -6.55 5.55
N GLU A 69 0.18 -7.53 5.08
CA GLU A 69 1.64 -7.61 5.18
C GLU A 69 2.21 -8.28 3.92
N ILE A 70 3.34 -7.79 3.42
CA ILE A 70 4.08 -8.37 2.29
C ILE A 70 5.55 -8.46 2.68
N ASP A 71 6.18 -9.62 2.54
CA ASP A 71 7.61 -9.82 2.87
C ASP A 71 8.00 -9.32 4.28
N GLY A 72 7.07 -9.39 5.24
CA GLY A 72 7.27 -8.94 6.63
C GLY A 72 7.20 -7.43 6.83
N VAL A 73 6.71 -6.66 5.85
CA VAL A 73 6.40 -5.23 6.03
C VAL A 73 4.89 -4.98 6.00
N PRO A 74 4.38 -4.11 6.90
CA PRO A 74 2.96 -3.81 6.93
C PRO A 74 2.55 -3.09 5.64
N VAL A 75 1.32 -3.37 5.21
CA VAL A 75 0.67 -2.71 4.07
C VAL A 75 -0.49 -1.86 4.58
N ASP A 76 -0.69 -0.73 3.94
CA ASP A 76 -1.87 0.11 4.12
C ASP A 76 -2.52 0.41 2.77
N VAL A 77 -3.79 0.05 2.62
CA VAL A 77 -4.56 0.28 1.40
C VAL A 77 -5.35 1.57 1.56
N GLN A 78 -4.95 2.58 0.79
CA GLN A 78 -5.54 3.90 0.83
C GLN A 78 -6.32 4.16 -0.46
N GLU A 79 -7.57 4.58 -0.31
CA GLU A 79 -8.33 5.08 -1.45
C GLU A 79 -7.82 6.48 -1.76
N VAL A 80 -7.35 6.69 -2.99
CA VAL A 80 -7.08 8.03 -3.50
C VAL A 80 -8.26 8.45 -4.35
N GLY A 81 -8.83 9.62 -4.05
CA GLY A 81 -9.78 10.26 -4.95
C GLY A 81 -9.14 10.53 -6.32
N ALA A 82 -9.91 11.08 -7.26
CA ALA A 82 -9.40 11.41 -8.60
C ALA A 82 -8.12 12.27 -8.50
N LEU A 83 -6.97 11.66 -8.82
CA LEU A 83 -5.68 12.35 -8.89
C LEU A 83 -5.82 13.47 -9.93
N ARG A 84 -5.84 14.72 -9.45
CA ARG A 84 -5.78 15.91 -10.29
C ARG A 84 -4.38 16.49 -10.18
N ALA A 85 -3.61 16.41 -11.26
CA ALA A 85 -2.45 17.27 -11.44
C ALA A 85 -2.96 18.64 -11.90
N PHE A 86 -2.47 19.70 -11.28
CA PHE A 86 -2.62 21.09 -11.72
C PHE A 86 -1.25 21.64 -12.11
#